data_AF-A0A1M7N1Y1-F1
#
_entry.id   AF-A0A1M7N1Y1-F1
#
_cell.length_a   1.000
_cell.length_b   1.000
_cell.length_c   1.000
_cell.angle_alpha   90.00
_cell.angle_beta   90.00
_cell.angle_gamma   90.00
#
_symmetry.space_group_name_H-M   'P 1'
#
loop_
_entity.id
_entity.type
_entity.pdbx_description
1 polymer ?
#
loop_
_entity_poly.entity_id
_entity_poly.type
_entity_poly.pdbx_seq_one_letter_code
_entity_poly.pdbx_strand_id
1 'polypeptide(L)'
;MHLHYNRFRYYDPQIGRFTTQDPIGLAGGENLYMYAPNPTGWVDPLGLSRCSDSLGPTVGDLRRSGQKDAHHIVQDAAVRDLPGYRTNDAPGVQLEGPASSIGSPHYTATQVQRQAGGGTYGAERRIGYKALRRAGLGQDEARSSILRADDYFNSIGVENSTPTRVPGNRR
;
A
#
# COMPACT_ATOMS: atom_id res chain seq x y z
N MET A 1 34.22 -2.94 22.14
CA MET A 1 33.07 -2.02 22.15
C MET A 1 33.21 -1.09 20.95
N HIS A 2 32.41 -1.26 19.92
CA HIS A 2 32.40 -0.36 18.76
C HIS A 2 30.95 0.04 18.52
N LEU A 3 30.60 1.25 18.97
CA LEU A 3 29.29 1.84 18.76
C LEU A 3 29.32 2.52 17.38
N HIS A 4 28.45 2.07 16.47
CA HIS A 4 28.27 2.74 15.19
C HIS A 4 27.25 3.87 15.37
N TYR A 5 27.73 5.11 15.25
CA TYR A 5 26.91 6.31 15.34
C TYR A 5 26.09 6.50 14.06
N ASN A 6 24.77 6.42 14.19
CA ASN A 6 23.82 6.91 13.20
C ASN A 6 22.93 7.93 13.92
N ARG A 7 22.86 9.15 13.38
CA ARG A 7 22.59 10.42 14.10
C ARG A 7 21.25 10.52 14.85
N PHE A 8 20.42 9.49 14.91
CA PHE A 8 19.13 9.50 15.61
C PHE A 8 18.69 8.21 16.34
N ARG A 9 19.49 7.12 16.45
CA ARG A 9 19.09 5.91 17.24
C ARG A 9 20.25 5.13 17.86
N TYR A 10 20.01 4.52 19.02
CA TYR A 10 20.91 3.56 19.67
C TYR A 10 20.55 2.12 19.26
N TYR A 11 21.57 1.34 18.87
CA TYR A 11 21.46 -0.05 18.43
C TYR A 11 21.99 -0.99 19.52
N ASP A 12 21.22 -2.03 19.89
CA ASP A 12 21.67 -3.08 20.80
C ASP A 12 22.02 -4.37 20.02
N PRO A 13 23.31 -4.72 19.92
CA PRO A 13 23.77 -5.90 19.19
C PRO A 13 23.43 -7.23 19.86
N GLN A 14 23.06 -7.27 21.15
CA GLN A 14 22.74 -8.52 21.85
C GLN A 14 21.36 -9.07 21.49
N ILE A 15 20.44 -8.19 21.10
CA ILE A 15 19.03 -8.54 20.80
C ILE A 15 18.62 -8.24 19.36
N GLY A 16 19.49 -7.59 18.57
CA GLY A 16 19.25 -7.32 17.15
C GLY A 16 18.10 -6.34 16.89
N ARG A 17 17.86 -5.38 17.79
CA ARG A 17 16.73 -4.43 17.72
C ARG A 17 17.16 -3.01 18.09
N PHE A 18 16.34 -2.03 17.67
CA PHE A 18 16.45 -0.65 18.16
C PHE A 18 15.74 -0.49 19.50
N THR A 19 16.31 0.30 20.41
CA THR A 19 15.78 0.52 21.76
C THR A 19 14.75 1.66 21.83
N THR A 20 14.53 2.39 20.73
CA THR A 20 13.59 3.51 20.61
C THR A 20 12.69 3.36 19.38
N GLN A 21 11.41 3.73 19.52
CA GLN A 21 10.38 3.67 18.47
C GLN A 21 10.77 4.48 17.23
N ASP A 22 10.49 3.93 16.04
CA ASP A 22 10.78 4.59 14.76
C ASP A 22 9.84 5.81 14.51
N PRO A 23 10.38 7.03 14.31
CA PRO A 23 9.56 8.22 14.07
C PRO A 23 8.83 8.24 12.71
N ILE A 24 9.09 7.29 11.77
CA ILE A 24 8.43 7.28 10.44
C ILE A 24 7.08 6.53 10.40
N GLY A 25 6.68 5.90 11.51
CA GLY A 25 5.41 5.15 11.60
C GLY A 25 5.34 3.97 10.63
N LEU A 26 4.18 3.74 10.02
CA LEU A 26 3.90 2.58 9.15
C LEU A 26 4.69 2.53 7.83
N ALA A 27 5.53 3.53 7.55
CA ALA A 27 6.56 3.43 6.51
C ALA A 27 7.73 2.52 6.95
N GLY A 28 7.89 2.26 8.26
CA GLY A 28 8.90 1.36 8.85
C GLY A 28 8.43 -0.10 9.00
N GLY A 29 7.24 -0.45 8.50
CA GLY A 29 6.65 -1.79 8.61
C GLY A 29 5.68 -1.95 9.79
N GLU A 30 5.11 -3.16 9.93
CA GLU A 30 4.11 -3.47 10.97
C GLU A 30 4.72 -3.70 12.35
N ASN A 31 6.05 -3.85 12.45
CA ASN A 31 6.78 -3.99 13.70
C ASN A 31 7.75 -2.82 13.86
N LEU A 32 7.38 -1.87 14.71
CA LEU A 32 8.07 -0.58 14.93
C LEU A 32 9.47 -0.72 15.60
N TYR A 33 9.92 -1.95 15.86
CA TYR A 33 11.20 -2.30 16.48
C TYR A 33 12.10 -3.19 15.61
N MET A 34 11.67 -3.50 14.37
CA MET A 34 12.34 -4.49 13.52
C MET A 34 13.39 -3.85 12.60
N TYR A 35 14.61 -4.38 12.61
CA TYR A 35 15.61 -4.09 11.58
C TYR A 35 15.32 -4.92 10.32
N ALA A 36 15.65 -4.38 9.14
CA ALA A 36 15.29 -4.90 7.81
C ALA A 36 15.41 -6.44 7.70
N PRO A 37 14.42 -7.13 7.08
CA PRO A 37 14.32 -8.59 7.18
C PRO A 37 15.42 -9.37 6.44
N ASN A 38 16.14 -8.78 5.48
CA ASN A 38 17.39 -9.34 4.92
C ASN A 38 17.95 -8.43 3.80
N PRO A 39 19.24 -8.03 3.78
CA PRO A 39 19.81 -7.20 2.72
C PRO A 39 20.46 -7.98 1.56
N THR A 40 20.42 -9.32 1.53
CA THR A 40 21.22 -10.14 0.60
C THR A 40 20.45 -11.30 -0.05
N GLY A 41 19.60 -10.98 -1.02
CA GLY A 41 18.89 -11.90 -1.91
C GLY A 41 17.57 -11.24 -2.26
N TRP A 42 17.16 -11.10 -3.51
CA TRP A 42 17.00 -12.17 -4.48
C TRP A 42 17.24 -11.64 -5.91
N VAL A 43 17.86 -12.51 -6.71
CA VAL A 43 17.95 -12.42 -8.18
C VAL A 43 16.57 -12.75 -8.76
N ASP A 44 16.10 -11.94 -9.70
CA ASP A 44 14.90 -12.16 -10.52
C ASP A 44 15.30 -12.85 -11.84
N PRO A 45 15.02 -14.16 -12.03
CA PRO A 45 15.43 -14.91 -13.21
C PRO A 45 14.44 -14.83 -14.39
N LEU A 46 13.31 -14.10 -14.29
CA LEU A 46 12.27 -14.11 -15.33
C LEU A 46 12.19 -12.84 -16.18
N GLY A 47 13.05 -11.84 -15.96
CA GLY A 47 13.54 -10.96 -17.01
C GLY A 47 12.48 -10.37 -17.97
N LEU A 48 11.31 -9.97 -17.47
CA LEU A 48 10.32 -9.24 -18.26
C LEU A 48 10.15 -7.84 -17.68
N SER A 49 11.13 -7.02 -18.05
CA SER A 49 11.02 -5.59 -18.26
C SER A 49 11.06 -4.72 -17.00
N ARG A 50 12.29 -4.55 -16.50
CA ARG A 50 12.79 -3.20 -16.20
C ARG A 50 12.71 -2.33 -17.46
N CYS A 51 11.54 -1.79 -17.79
CA CYS A 51 11.39 -0.68 -18.71
C CYS A 51 10.33 0.27 -18.16
N SER A 52 10.79 1.39 -17.61
CA SER A 52 10.05 2.65 -17.44
C SER A 52 8.59 2.55 -16.97
N ASP A 53 8.38 2.46 -15.66
CA ASP A 53 7.35 3.26 -14.98
C ASP A 53 7.43 2.97 -13.49
N SER A 54 8.01 3.91 -12.74
CA SER A 54 8.10 3.88 -11.28
C SER A 54 6.74 3.88 -10.58
N LEU A 55 5.62 3.84 -11.33
CA LEU A 55 4.25 4.09 -10.85
C LEU A 55 3.32 2.86 -10.97
N GLY A 56 3.73 1.80 -11.67
CA GLY A 56 2.87 0.63 -11.95
C GLY A 56 1.54 1.00 -12.64
N PRO A 57 0.62 0.05 -12.87
CA PRO A 57 -0.58 0.35 -13.61
C PRO A 57 -1.58 1.17 -12.79
N THR A 58 -2.20 2.16 -13.44
CA THR A 58 -3.40 2.84 -12.93
C THR A 58 -4.64 1.98 -13.16
N VAL A 59 -5.75 2.28 -12.49
CA VAL A 59 -7.02 1.61 -12.80
C VAL A 59 -7.48 1.89 -14.24
N GLY A 60 -7.17 3.07 -14.79
CA GLY A 60 -7.43 3.39 -16.19
C GLY A 60 -6.67 2.49 -17.15
N ASP A 61 -5.38 2.22 -16.88
CA ASP A 61 -4.57 1.30 -17.69
C ASP A 61 -5.13 -0.12 -17.68
N LEU A 62 -5.44 -0.63 -16.50
CA LEU A 62 -6.00 -1.99 -16.35
C LEU A 62 -7.32 -2.12 -17.12
N ARG A 63 -8.23 -1.14 -16.98
CA ARG A 63 -9.50 -1.13 -17.71
C ARG A 63 -9.30 -1.08 -19.23
N ARG A 64 -8.40 -0.24 -19.72
CA ARG A 64 -8.08 -0.14 -21.16
C ARG A 64 -7.47 -1.41 -21.72
N SER A 65 -6.70 -2.15 -20.90
CA SER A 65 -6.15 -3.46 -21.28
C SER A 65 -7.20 -4.57 -21.34
N GLY A 66 -8.47 -4.27 -21.07
CA GLY A 66 -9.56 -5.25 -21.07
C GLY A 66 -9.64 -6.08 -19.78
N GLN A 67 -8.83 -5.76 -18.77
CA GLN A 67 -8.87 -6.44 -17.49
C GLN A 67 -10.12 -6.01 -16.70
N LYS A 68 -11.02 -6.96 -16.47
CA LYS A 68 -12.32 -6.73 -15.82
C LYS A 68 -12.23 -6.65 -14.30
N ASP A 69 -11.08 -7.00 -13.74
CA ASP A 69 -10.87 -7.15 -12.29
C ASP A 69 -9.84 -6.16 -11.73
N ALA A 70 -9.81 -4.96 -12.32
CA ALA A 70 -9.03 -3.85 -11.81
C ALA A 70 -9.56 -3.41 -10.44
N HIS A 71 -8.69 -3.45 -9.43
CA HIS A 71 -8.99 -3.06 -8.06
C HIS A 71 -8.20 -1.80 -7.66
N HIS A 72 -8.88 -0.77 -7.16
CA HIS A 72 -8.23 0.41 -6.59
C HIS A 72 -7.51 0.04 -5.29
N ILE A 73 -6.25 0.43 -5.13
CA ILE A 73 -5.48 0.18 -3.90
C ILE A 73 -6.11 0.91 -2.70
N VAL A 74 -6.47 2.17 -2.91
CA VAL A 74 -7.23 3.00 -1.98
C VAL A 74 -8.64 3.18 -2.51
N GLN A 75 -9.64 2.91 -1.68
CA GLN A 75 -11.04 2.88 -2.12
C GLN A 75 -11.48 4.22 -2.73
N ASP A 76 -11.87 4.21 -4.00
CA ASP A 76 -12.28 5.41 -4.75
C ASP A 76 -13.33 6.26 -4.00
N ALA A 77 -14.33 5.61 -3.41
CA ALA A 77 -15.39 6.28 -2.66
C ALA A 77 -14.91 7.11 -1.46
N ALA A 78 -13.75 6.79 -0.87
CA ALA A 78 -13.16 7.54 0.24
C ALA A 78 -12.39 8.78 -0.23
N VAL A 79 -11.80 8.73 -1.42
CA VAL A 79 -10.86 9.75 -1.92
C VAL A 79 -11.38 10.59 -3.09
N ARG A 80 -12.55 10.25 -3.64
CA ARG A 80 -13.12 10.90 -4.83
C ARG A 80 -13.37 12.41 -4.74
N ASP A 81 -13.39 12.98 -3.54
CA ASP A 81 -13.56 14.43 -3.33
C ASP A 81 -12.23 15.16 -3.08
N LEU A 82 -11.10 14.43 -3.05
CA LEU A 82 -9.80 15.07 -2.83
C LEU A 82 -9.43 15.94 -4.04
N PRO A 83 -8.93 17.18 -3.82
CA PRO A 83 -8.44 18.02 -4.90
C PRO A 83 -7.37 17.29 -5.73
N GLY A 84 -7.49 17.37 -7.06
CA GLY A 84 -6.55 16.72 -7.98
C GLY A 84 -6.75 15.22 -8.17
N TYR A 85 -7.59 14.55 -7.38
CA TYR A 85 -7.84 13.12 -7.53
C TYR A 85 -8.63 12.81 -8.82
N ARG A 86 -8.17 11.81 -9.56
CA ARG A 86 -8.85 11.25 -10.74
C ARG A 86 -8.92 9.73 -10.65
N THR A 87 -10.13 9.17 -10.70
CA THR A 87 -10.37 7.72 -10.55
C THR A 87 -9.56 6.85 -11.49
N ASN A 88 -9.36 7.26 -12.75
CA ASN A 88 -8.64 6.47 -13.73
C ASN A 88 -7.11 6.63 -13.63
N ASP A 89 -6.63 7.70 -13.00
CA ASP A 89 -5.19 7.96 -12.82
C ASP A 89 -4.70 7.36 -11.49
N ALA A 90 -5.64 7.01 -10.59
CA ALA A 90 -5.35 6.38 -9.32
C ALA A 90 -4.71 4.98 -9.49
N PRO A 91 -3.70 4.62 -8.68
CA PRO A 91 -3.06 3.31 -8.72
C PRO A 91 -4.02 2.15 -8.53
N GLY A 92 -3.90 1.17 -9.43
CA GLY A 92 -4.66 -0.06 -9.41
C GLY A 92 -3.77 -1.28 -9.23
N VAL A 93 -4.40 -2.40 -8.90
CA VAL A 93 -3.83 -3.74 -9.01
C VAL A 93 -4.83 -4.63 -9.72
N GLN A 94 -4.33 -5.63 -10.44
CA GLN A 94 -5.16 -6.72 -10.92
C GLN A 94 -5.32 -7.72 -9.78
N LEU A 95 -6.57 -8.08 -9.45
CA LEU A 95 -6.87 -9.18 -8.53
C LEU A 95 -7.64 -10.25 -9.29
N GLU A 96 -7.30 -11.51 -9.09
CA GLU A 96 -7.96 -12.59 -9.82
C GLU A 96 -9.45 -12.70 -9.45
N GLY A 97 -10.27 -12.93 -10.49
CA GLY A 97 -11.70 -13.15 -10.38
C GLY A 97 -12.52 -11.87 -10.15
N PRO A 98 -13.82 -11.90 -10.45
CA PRO A 98 -14.66 -10.72 -10.34
C PRO A 98 -14.98 -10.40 -8.88
N ALA A 99 -15.14 -9.11 -8.59
CA ALA A 99 -15.56 -8.61 -7.27
C ALA A 99 -16.95 -9.11 -6.84
N SER A 100 -17.74 -9.65 -7.78
CA SER A 100 -19.06 -10.25 -7.53
C SER A 100 -19.00 -11.74 -7.18
N SER A 101 -17.87 -12.42 -7.40
CA SER A 101 -17.71 -13.83 -7.06
C SER A 101 -17.22 -13.96 -5.62
N ILE A 102 -18.08 -14.47 -4.74
CA ILE A 102 -17.75 -14.68 -3.32
C ILE A 102 -16.53 -15.60 -3.22
N GLY A 103 -15.51 -15.15 -2.47
CA GLY A 103 -14.27 -15.89 -2.26
C GLY A 103 -13.16 -15.56 -3.26
N SER A 104 -13.41 -14.79 -4.33
CA SER A 104 -12.33 -14.31 -5.19
C SER A 104 -11.40 -13.34 -4.43
N PRO A 105 -10.12 -13.24 -4.81
CA PRO A 105 -9.21 -12.19 -4.35
C PRO A 105 -9.82 -10.78 -4.46
N HIS A 106 -10.44 -10.45 -5.59
CA HIS A 106 -11.08 -9.15 -5.79
C HIS A 106 -12.27 -8.92 -4.84
N TYR A 107 -13.13 -9.93 -4.67
CA TYR A 107 -14.21 -9.88 -3.71
C TYR A 107 -13.67 -9.65 -2.30
N THR A 108 -12.63 -10.39 -1.92
CA THR A 108 -12.02 -10.30 -0.59
C THR A 108 -11.46 -8.93 -0.30
N ALA A 109 -10.68 -8.35 -1.23
CA ALA A 109 -10.18 -6.99 -1.11
C ALA A 109 -11.33 -5.98 -0.98
N THR A 110 -12.37 -6.14 -1.80
CA THR A 110 -13.57 -5.31 -1.77
C THR A 110 -14.28 -5.36 -0.42
N GLN A 111 -14.43 -6.55 0.19
CA GLN A 111 -15.04 -6.68 1.52
C GLN A 111 -14.21 -5.98 2.59
N VAL A 112 -12.88 -6.05 2.51
CA VAL A 112 -12.00 -5.37 3.48
C VAL A 112 -12.10 -3.86 3.36
N GLN A 113 -12.10 -3.33 2.15
CA GLN A 113 -12.29 -1.89 1.92
C GLN A 113 -13.68 -1.40 2.35
N ARG A 114 -14.66 -2.28 2.56
CA ARG A 114 -16.00 -1.94 3.09
C ARG A 114 -16.10 -2.04 4.62
N GLN A 115 -15.05 -2.44 5.33
CA GLN A 115 -15.06 -2.50 6.79
C GLN A 115 -15.04 -1.10 7.41
N ALA A 116 -15.59 -0.98 8.61
CA ALA A 116 -15.64 0.28 9.35
C ALA A 116 -14.24 0.89 9.57
N GLY A 117 -14.18 2.22 9.61
CA GLY A 117 -12.96 3.01 9.77
C GLY A 117 -12.68 3.92 8.58
N GLY A 118 -11.47 4.47 8.50
CA GLY A 118 -11.10 5.44 7.46
C GLY A 118 -11.04 6.88 7.97
N GLY A 119 -11.35 7.83 7.11
CA GLY A 119 -11.49 9.25 7.45
C GLY A 119 -10.22 10.08 7.32
N THR A 120 -9.07 9.44 7.11
CA THR A 120 -7.84 10.09 6.63
C THR A 120 -7.14 9.22 5.59
N TYR A 121 -6.31 9.82 4.74
CA TYR A 121 -5.53 9.06 3.76
C TYR A 121 -4.66 7.98 4.41
N GLY A 122 -4.01 8.28 5.54
CA GLY A 122 -3.22 7.30 6.29
C GLY A 122 -4.04 6.12 6.83
N ALA A 123 -5.33 6.33 7.13
CA ALA A 123 -6.24 5.24 7.48
C ALA A 123 -6.62 4.41 6.24
N GLU A 124 -6.95 5.07 5.12
CA GLU A 124 -7.26 4.40 3.86
C GLU A 124 -6.08 3.57 3.35
N ARG A 125 -4.85 4.06 3.49
CA ARG A 125 -3.59 3.35 3.20
C ARG A 125 -3.48 2.03 3.97
N ARG A 126 -3.79 2.03 5.28
CA ARG A 126 -3.80 0.80 6.10
C ARG A 126 -4.87 -0.18 5.63
N ILE A 127 -6.05 0.32 5.28
CA ILE A 127 -7.16 -0.50 4.79
C ILE A 127 -6.82 -1.12 3.44
N GLY A 128 -6.21 -0.35 2.53
CA GLY A 128 -5.68 -0.84 1.26
C GLY A 128 -4.66 -1.96 1.45
N TYR A 129 -3.65 -1.75 2.30
CA TYR A 129 -2.63 -2.77 2.59
C TYR A 129 -3.28 -4.06 3.10
N LYS A 130 -4.20 -3.94 4.07
CA LYS A 130 -4.94 -5.07 4.64
C LYS A 130 -5.79 -5.79 3.60
N ALA A 131 -6.40 -5.05 2.66
CA ALA A 131 -7.21 -5.59 1.59
C ALA A 131 -6.37 -6.44 0.63
N LEU A 132 -5.22 -5.92 0.20
CA LEU A 132 -4.27 -6.64 -0.66
C LEU A 132 -3.75 -7.91 0.00
N ARG A 133 -3.33 -7.83 1.26
CA ARG A 133 -2.84 -9.00 2.02
C ARG A 133 -3.90 -10.08 2.18
N ARG A 134 -5.15 -9.68 2.46
CA ARG A 134 -6.27 -10.64 2.58
C ARG A 134 -6.71 -11.22 1.25
N ALA A 135 -6.50 -10.50 0.15
CA ALA A 135 -6.70 -11.03 -1.20
C ALA A 135 -5.62 -12.01 -1.65
N GLY A 136 -4.57 -12.21 -0.84
CA GLY A 136 -3.52 -13.22 -1.09
C GLY A 136 -2.19 -12.66 -1.60
N LEU A 137 -2.06 -11.35 -1.81
CA LEU A 137 -0.80 -10.75 -2.27
C LEU A 137 0.30 -10.90 -1.22
N GLY A 138 1.54 -11.10 -1.68
CA GLY A 138 2.73 -11.14 -0.84
C GLY A 138 2.94 -9.84 -0.05
N GLN A 139 3.75 -9.90 1.01
CA GLN A 139 3.99 -8.72 1.85
C GLN A 139 4.68 -7.61 1.05
N ASP A 140 5.66 -7.97 0.24
CA ASP A 140 6.43 -7.01 -0.55
C ASP A 140 5.63 -6.45 -1.72
N GLU A 141 4.77 -7.26 -2.36
CA GLU A 141 3.84 -6.81 -3.40
C GLU A 141 2.80 -5.83 -2.85
N ALA A 142 2.23 -6.13 -1.69
CA ALA A 142 1.28 -5.24 -1.01
C ALA A 142 1.95 -3.94 -0.59
N ARG A 143 3.18 -3.99 -0.05
CA ARG A 143 3.97 -2.79 0.28
C ARG A 143 4.29 -1.95 -0.95
N SER A 144 4.76 -2.59 -2.03
CA SER A 144 5.05 -1.90 -3.29
C SER A 144 3.82 -1.23 -3.85
N SER A 145 2.65 -1.87 -3.76
CA SER A 145 1.37 -1.30 -4.17
C SER A 145 0.99 -0.06 -3.34
N ILE A 146 1.27 -0.09 -2.04
CA ILE A 146 1.04 1.06 -1.16
C ILE A 146 2.02 2.20 -1.45
N LEU A 147 3.28 1.92 -1.75
CA LEU A 147 4.24 2.96 -2.14
C LEU A 147 3.81 3.66 -3.44
N ARG A 148 3.28 2.92 -4.42
CA ARG A 148 2.69 3.52 -5.64
C ARG A 148 1.50 4.41 -5.34
N ALA A 149 0.64 3.99 -4.41
CA ALA A 149 -0.45 4.84 -3.91
C ALA A 149 0.11 6.12 -3.27
N ASP A 150 1.10 5.98 -2.37
CA ASP A 150 1.75 7.11 -1.70
C ASP A 150 2.34 8.09 -2.72
N ASP A 151 3.05 7.62 -3.75
CA ASP A 151 3.61 8.47 -4.81
C ASP A 151 2.54 9.28 -5.53
N TYR A 152 1.43 8.64 -5.94
CA TYR A 152 0.32 9.32 -6.60
C TYR A 152 -0.36 10.34 -5.68
N PHE A 153 -0.73 9.96 -4.46
CA PHE A 153 -1.45 10.85 -3.55
C PHE A 153 -0.56 12.02 -3.09
N ASN A 154 0.73 11.78 -2.83
CA ASN A 154 1.68 12.85 -2.55
C ASN A 154 1.81 13.82 -3.72
N SER A 155 1.79 13.33 -4.98
CA SER A 155 1.89 14.18 -6.18
C SER A 155 0.74 15.18 -6.33
N ILE A 156 -0.42 14.88 -5.73
CA ILE A 156 -1.60 15.75 -5.69
C ILE A 156 -1.76 16.49 -4.35
N GLY A 157 -0.72 16.48 -3.50
CA GLY A 157 -0.68 17.21 -2.23
C GLY A 157 -1.44 16.55 -1.07
N VAL A 158 -1.67 15.24 -1.14
CA VAL A 158 -2.33 14.46 -0.08
C VAL A 158 -1.28 13.87 0.86
N GLU A 159 -1.47 14.08 2.15
CA GLU A 159 -0.63 13.57 3.23
C GLU A 159 -1.40 12.56 4.08
N ASN A 160 -0.71 11.81 4.94
CA ASN A 160 -1.35 10.82 5.82
C ASN A 160 -2.47 11.39 6.71
N SER A 161 -2.34 12.64 7.13
CA SER A 161 -3.34 13.36 7.94
C SER A 161 -4.47 13.97 7.13
N THR A 162 -4.37 14.03 5.80
CA THR A 162 -5.40 14.63 4.94
C THR A 162 -6.73 13.93 5.17
N PRO A 163 -7.78 14.67 5.56
CA PRO A 163 -9.10 14.11 5.76
C PRO A 163 -9.65 13.50 4.47
N THR A 164 -10.28 12.33 4.60
CA THR A 164 -10.98 11.66 3.51
C THR A 164 -12.45 11.46 3.87
N ARG A 165 -13.29 11.22 2.87
CA ARG A 165 -14.67 10.82 3.14
C ARG A 165 -14.65 9.44 3.82
N VAL A 166 -15.50 9.24 4.82
CA VAL A 166 -15.88 7.89 5.27
C VAL A 166 -17.08 7.43 4.44
N PRO A 167 -16.90 6.44 3.53
CA PRO A 167 -17.99 5.89 2.73
C PRO A 167 -19.19 5.45 3.59
N GLY A 168 -20.40 5.63 3.08
CA GLY A 168 -21.63 5.38 3.86
C GLY A 168 -21.77 3.94 4.35
N ASN A 169 -21.19 2.98 3.62
CA ASN A 169 -21.13 1.57 3.98
C ASN A 169 -20.05 1.22 5.02
N ARG A 170 -19.33 2.22 5.54
CA ARG A 170 -18.24 2.10 6.53
C ARG A 170 -18.49 2.91 7.81
N ARG A 171 -19.68 3.52 7.91
CA ARG A 171 -20.14 4.27 9.08
C ARG A 171 -20.70 3.36 10.14
#